data_AF-L8PIK0-F1
#
_entry.id   AF-L8PIK0-F1
#
_cell.length_a   1.000
_cell.length_b   1.000
_cell.length_c   1.000
_cell.angle_alpha   90.00
_cell.angle_beta   90.00
_cell.angle_gamma   90.00
#
_symmetry.space_group_name_H-M   'P 1'
#
loop_
_entity.id
_entity.type
_entity.pdbx_description
1 polymer ?
#
loop_
_entity_poly.entity_id
_entity_poly.type
_entity_poly.pdbx_seq_one_letter_code
_entity_poly.pdbx_strand_id
1 'polypeptide(L)'
;MPAANFQTLWQHEQGEVYPGPHYRRAYCLLYRATEPELGFRNALPDEATKLKFTASSEPHNGAHVLAVERALLQLAPGTEDSDGQGMQQRILDAWKRRHTGGDPNKPTLLMVGGYAGSGKSEFARFISQLTGWPVLDKDPITRPLVERLLVEMGSEPNDRHTDLYREKVRPLEYQCLLETAYANIDCAISTVLSAPFIAEATDPRWMRRLINRCEARGVTVAVVWIQCDVDTMHEYISFRSAARDSWKLQNWDTYAASIDLDLRPVVPHLVVDNRLGAAISLTDQVRQVFGTVFQ
;
A
#
# COMPACT_ATOMS: atom_id res chain seq x y z
N MET A 1 -20.32 19.68 -18.44
CA MET A 1 -20.56 19.03 -19.75
C MET A 1 -20.96 17.58 -19.46
N PRO A 2 -21.96 16.99 -20.13
CA PRO A 2 -22.29 15.58 -19.89
C PRO A 2 -21.06 14.72 -20.17
N ALA A 3 -20.76 13.79 -19.26
CA ALA A 3 -19.51 13.04 -19.22
C ALA A 3 -19.31 12.03 -20.38
N ALA A 4 -20.30 11.88 -21.26
CA ALA A 4 -20.21 11.10 -22.48
C ALA A 4 -21.08 11.74 -23.56
N ASN A 5 -20.56 11.90 -24.77
CA ASN A 5 -21.33 12.23 -25.96
C ASN A 5 -21.54 10.94 -26.79
N PHE A 6 -22.41 10.98 -27.82
CA PHE A 6 -22.71 9.82 -28.66
C PHE A 6 -21.47 9.22 -29.33
N GLN A 7 -20.46 10.04 -29.60
CA GLN A 7 -19.20 9.61 -30.20
C GLN A 7 -18.37 8.79 -29.20
N THR A 8 -18.34 9.18 -27.92
CA THR A 8 -17.71 8.41 -26.83
C THR A 8 -18.41 7.07 -26.61
N LEU A 9 -19.74 7.04 -26.71
CA LEU A 9 -20.54 5.81 -26.59
C LEU A 9 -20.31 4.85 -27.76
N TRP A 10 -20.26 5.36 -28.99
CA TRP A 10 -19.98 4.55 -30.17
C TRP A 10 -18.57 3.95 -30.11
N GLN A 11 -17.56 4.75 -29.74
CA GLN A 11 -16.18 4.27 -29.59
C GLN A 11 -16.05 3.21 -28.49
N HIS A 12 -16.86 3.31 -27.43
CA HIS A 12 -16.97 2.29 -26.40
C HIS A 12 -17.56 0.97 -26.94
N GLU A 13 -18.65 1.03 -27.72
CA GLU A 13 -19.28 -0.15 -28.32
C GLU A 13 -18.36 -0.89 -29.31
N GLN A 14 -17.40 -0.19 -29.92
CA GLN A 14 -16.39 -0.78 -30.80
C GLN A 14 -15.09 -1.19 -30.09
N GLY A 15 -14.97 -0.96 -28.78
CA GLY A 15 -13.75 -1.27 -28.01
C GLY A 15 -12.57 -0.35 -28.33
N GLU A 16 -12.81 0.82 -28.92
CA GLU A 16 -11.77 1.80 -29.27
C GLU A 16 -11.39 2.70 -28.10
N VAL A 17 -12.33 3.00 -27.20
CA VAL A 17 -12.13 3.87 -26.03
C VAL A 17 -12.90 3.32 -24.84
N TYR A 18 -12.21 3.10 -23.73
CA TYR A 18 -12.83 2.64 -22.48
C TYR A 18 -13.02 3.79 -21.48
N PRO A 19 -14.01 3.70 -20.57
CA PRO A 19 -14.20 4.72 -19.56
C PRO A 19 -13.00 4.77 -18.62
N GLY A 20 -12.73 5.93 -18.00
CA GLY A 20 -11.63 6.04 -17.03
C GLY A 20 -11.75 5.02 -15.88
N PRO A 21 -10.64 4.62 -15.22
CA PRO A 21 -10.60 3.55 -14.22
C PRO A 21 -11.63 3.70 -13.09
N HIS A 22 -11.92 4.93 -12.66
CA HIS A 22 -12.93 5.20 -11.62
C HIS A 22 -14.37 4.96 -12.10
N TYR A 23 -14.64 5.19 -13.38
CA TYR A 23 -15.95 4.92 -14.00
C TYR A 23 -16.13 3.41 -14.20
N ARG A 24 -15.11 2.73 -14.74
CA ARG A 24 -15.07 1.25 -14.83
C ARG A 24 -15.28 0.63 -13.45
N ARG A 25 -14.58 1.12 -12.43
CA ARG A 25 -14.74 0.72 -11.04
C ARG A 25 -16.14 0.94 -10.47
N ALA A 26 -16.73 2.11 -10.70
CA ALA A 26 -18.09 2.40 -10.23
C ALA A 26 -19.12 1.44 -10.84
N TYR A 27 -18.96 1.09 -12.11
CA TYR A 27 -19.79 0.10 -12.80
C TYR A 27 -19.53 -1.32 -12.29
N CYS A 28 -18.28 -1.72 -12.08
CA CYS A 28 -17.95 -3.03 -11.49
C CYS A 28 -18.61 -3.20 -10.11
N LEU A 29 -18.60 -2.15 -9.28
CA LEU A 29 -19.28 -2.14 -7.98
C LEU A 29 -20.81 -2.15 -8.10
N LEU A 30 -21.36 -1.38 -9.05
CA LEU A 30 -22.82 -1.29 -9.27
C LEU A 30 -23.40 -2.62 -9.76
N TYR A 31 -22.73 -3.26 -10.72
CA TYR A 31 -23.18 -4.46 -11.39
C TYR A 31 -22.61 -5.76 -10.80
N ARG A 32 -21.75 -5.66 -9.77
CA ARG A 32 -21.13 -6.81 -9.09
C ARG A 32 -20.41 -7.75 -10.06
N ALA A 33 -19.74 -7.16 -11.04
CA ALA A 33 -19.09 -7.85 -12.14
C ALA A 33 -17.68 -7.27 -12.37
N THR A 34 -16.80 -8.07 -12.93
CA THR A 34 -15.42 -7.69 -13.29
C THR A 34 -15.39 -6.88 -14.58
N GLU A 35 -14.29 -6.16 -14.84
CA GLU A 35 -14.16 -5.39 -16.08
C GLU A 35 -14.37 -6.21 -17.37
N PRO A 36 -13.88 -7.47 -17.48
CA PRO A 36 -14.19 -8.33 -18.62
C PRO A 36 -15.66 -8.74 -18.74
N GLU A 37 -16.33 -9.03 -17.61
CA GLU A 37 -17.76 -9.37 -17.59
C GLU A 37 -18.63 -8.19 -18.01
N LEU A 38 -18.15 -6.96 -17.81
CA LEU A 38 -18.81 -5.72 -18.24
C LEU A 38 -18.36 -5.23 -19.63
N GLY A 39 -17.48 -5.97 -20.30
CA GLY A 39 -16.98 -5.63 -21.65
C GLY A 39 -16.01 -4.45 -21.69
N PHE A 40 -15.47 -4.01 -20.54
CA PHE A 40 -14.51 -2.91 -20.47
C PHE A 40 -13.08 -3.30 -20.89
N ARG A 41 -12.76 -4.59 -20.95
CA ARG A 41 -11.50 -5.11 -21.53
C ARG A 41 -11.59 -6.63 -21.73
N ASN A 42 -10.67 -7.22 -22.48
CA ASN A 42 -10.52 -8.67 -22.53
C ASN A 42 -9.99 -9.23 -21.19
N ALA A 43 -10.36 -10.47 -20.86
CA ALA A 43 -9.84 -11.18 -19.69
C ALA A 43 -8.33 -11.44 -19.85
N LEU A 44 -7.55 -11.21 -18.78
CA LEU A 44 -6.10 -11.46 -18.81
C LEU A 44 -5.78 -12.92 -18.44
N PRO A 45 -4.66 -13.48 -18.92
CA PRO A 45 -4.14 -14.75 -18.42
C PRO A 45 -3.88 -14.62 -16.91
N ASP A 46 -4.29 -15.62 -16.12
CA ASP A 46 -4.09 -15.74 -14.65
C ASP A 46 -5.06 -14.99 -13.70
N GLU A 47 -6.08 -14.28 -14.21
CA GLU A 47 -7.12 -13.60 -13.39
C GLU A 47 -7.97 -14.61 -12.53
N ALA A 48 -7.78 -15.92 -12.72
CA ALA A 48 -8.47 -17.01 -12.01
C ALA A 48 -7.67 -17.65 -10.85
N THR A 49 -6.45 -17.21 -10.54
CA THR A 49 -5.59 -17.92 -9.58
C THR A 49 -5.91 -17.56 -8.13
N LYS A 50 -6.83 -18.30 -7.51
CA LYS A 50 -7.19 -18.16 -6.09
C LYS A 50 -6.02 -18.54 -5.17
N LEU A 51 -5.43 -17.56 -4.48
CA LEU A 51 -4.51 -17.78 -3.35
C LEU A 51 -5.25 -18.46 -2.19
N LYS A 52 -4.81 -19.66 -1.79
CA LYS A 52 -5.33 -20.38 -0.62
C LYS A 52 -4.65 -19.87 0.66
N PHE A 53 -5.42 -19.32 1.59
CA PHE A 53 -4.98 -19.03 2.95
C PHE A 53 -4.92 -20.32 3.77
N THR A 54 -3.75 -20.63 4.34
CA THR A 54 -3.59 -21.69 5.34
C THR A 54 -3.77 -21.11 6.74
N ALA A 55 -4.80 -21.56 7.45
CA ALA A 55 -4.98 -21.27 8.87
C ALA A 55 -4.10 -22.20 9.72
N SER A 56 -3.55 -21.68 10.80
CA SER A 56 -2.76 -22.43 11.78
C SER A 56 -3.48 -22.49 13.11
N SER A 57 -3.41 -23.65 13.75
CA SER A 57 -3.92 -23.93 15.09
C SER A 57 -2.77 -24.32 16.00
N GLU A 58 -2.63 -23.67 17.16
CA GLU A 58 -2.25 -24.31 18.42
C GLU A 58 -2.36 -23.34 19.62
N PRO A 59 -2.50 -23.84 20.87
CA PRO A 59 -2.84 -23.05 22.05
C PRO A 59 -1.64 -22.79 22.99
N HIS A 60 -1.79 -21.80 23.90
CA HIS A 60 -1.36 -21.78 25.33
C HIS A 60 -0.76 -20.43 25.83
N ASN A 61 -1.16 -19.96 27.02
CA ASN A 61 -0.39 -20.01 28.29
C ASN A 61 -0.94 -19.03 29.37
N GLY A 62 -1.46 -19.52 30.50
CA GLY A 62 -2.24 -18.73 31.47
C GLY A 62 -1.45 -17.79 32.43
N ALA A 63 -0.15 -18.01 32.65
CA ALA A 63 0.63 -17.22 33.61
C ALA A 63 1.01 -15.82 33.08
N HIS A 64 1.25 -15.69 31.77
CA HIS A 64 1.57 -14.41 31.13
C HIS A 64 0.34 -13.47 31.07
N VAL A 65 -0.86 -14.06 30.96
CA VAL A 65 -2.14 -13.33 30.97
C VAL A 65 -2.32 -12.56 32.28
N LEU A 66 -2.06 -13.21 33.41
CA LEU A 66 -2.22 -12.62 34.74
C LEU A 66 -1.23 -11.46 35.00
N ALA A 67 -0.02 -11.52 34.46
CA ALA A 67 0.96 -10.44 34.59
C ALA A 67 0.56 -9.20 33.79
N VAL A 68 0.01 -9.40 32.58
CA VAL A 68 -0.47 -8.32 31.72
C VAL A 68 -1.75 -7.70 32.25
N GLU A 69 -2.68 -8.52 32.75
CA GLU A 69 -3.89 -8.04 33.43
C GLU A 69 -3.52 -7.14 34.63
N ARG A 70 -2.53 -7.54 35.45
CA ARG A 70 -2.05 -6.70 36.56
C ARG A 70 -1.41 -5.40 36.11
N ALA A 71 -0.64 -5.40 35.02
CA ALA A 71 -0.02 -4.18 34.49
C ALA A 71 -1.08 -3.20 33.95
N LEU A 72 -2.11 -3.71 33.27
CA LEU A 72 -3.18 -2.88 32.71
C LEU A 72 -4.15 -2.34 33.77
N LEU A 73 -4.32 -3.05 34.89
CA LEU A 73 -5.07 -2.56 36.05
C LEU A 73 -4.40 -1.37 36.76
N GLN A 74 -3.12 -1.08 36.50
CA GLN A 74 -2.45 0.12 37.01
C GLN A 74 -2.82 1.39 36.23
N LEU A 75 -3.48 1.27 35.07
CA LEU A 75 -3.93 2.42 34.27
C LEU A 75 -5.18 3.04 34.92
N ALA A 76 -5.02 3.93 35.90
CA ALA A 76 -6.16 4.64 36.49
C ALA A 76 -6.66 5.76 35.56
N PRO A 77 -7.99 5.95 35.39
CA PRO A 77 -8.53 7.10 34.68
C PRO A 77 -8.14 8.40 35.42
N GLY A 78 -7.58 9.37 34.68
CA GLY A 78 -7.17 10.66 35.24
C GLY A 78 -8.31 11.66 35.44
N THR A 79 -9.50 11.36 34.90
CA THR A 79 -10.72 12.18 35.02
C THR A 79 -11.95 11.26 35.08
N GLU A 80 -12.98 11.68 35.83
CA GLU A 80 -14.22 10.90 36.05
C GLU A 80 -15.03 10.67 34.77
N ASP A 81 -14.80 11.49 33.72
CA ASP A 81 -15.54 11.47 32.45
C ASP A 81 -14.85 10.63 31.35
N SER A 82 -13.82 9.85 31.72
CA SER A 82 -13.09 9.01 30.77
C SER A 82 -13.64 7.58 30.75
N ASP A 83 -13.89 7.03 29.55
CA ASP A 83 -14.13 5.59 29.30
C ASP A 83 -12.85 4.76 29.57
N GLY A 84 -12.25 4.93 30.75
CA GLY A 84 -11.01 4.28 31.15
C GLY A 84 -11.17 2.77 31.22
N GLN A 85 -12.34 2.29 31.71
CA GLN A 85 -12.66 0.87 31.74
C GLN A 85 -12.82 0.28 30.33
N GLY A 86 -13.51 0.96 29.40
CA GLY A 86 -13.61 0.51 28.02
C GLY A 86 -12.26 0.49 27.31
N MET A 87 -11.37 1.45 27.57
CA MET A 87 -10.03 1.46 26.99
C MET A 87 -9.15 0.32 27.53
N GLN A 88 -9.16 0.08 28.84
CA GLN A 88 -8.46 -1.07 29.44
C GLN A 88 -8.91 -2.39 28.83
N GLN A 89 -10.23 -2.57 28.67
CA GLN A 89 -10.79 -3.77 28.04
C GLN A 89 -10.34 -3.91 26.58
N ARG A 90 -10.35 -2.83 25.79
CA ARG A 90 -9.86 -2.85 24.40
C ARG A 90 -8.38 -3.22 24.31
N ILE A 91 -7.54 -2.73 25.24
CA ILE A 91 -6.11 -3.08 25.29
C ILE A 91 -5.95 -4.56 25.64
N LEU A 92 -6.69 -5.06 26.63
CA LEU A 92 -6.70 -6.48 27.01
C LEU A 92 -7.12 -7.38 25.85
N ASP A 93 -8.19 -7.02 25.15
CA ASP A 93 -8.69 -7.80 24.01
C ASP A 93 -7.72 -7.80 22.83
N ALA A 94 -7.05 -6.66 22.57
CA ALA A 94 -6.02 -6.56 21.54
C ALA A 94 -4.78 -7.40 21.92
N TRP A 95 -4.38 -7.36 23.18
CA TRP A 95 -3.29 -8.18 23.69
C TRP A 95 -3.62 -9.68 23.58
N LYS A 96 -4.83 -10.10 23.99
CA LYS A 96 -5.32 -11.48 23.87
C LYS A 96 -5.29 -11.92 22.41
N ARG A 97 -5.90 -11.16 21.48
CA ARG A 97 -5.85 -11.49 20.04
C ARG A 97 -4.44 -11.70 19.49
N ARG A 98 -3.47 -10.90 19.95
CA ARG A 98 -2.07 -10.99 19.54
C ARG A 98 -1.32 -12.20 20.13
N HIS A 99 -1.66 -12.64 21.33
CA HIS A 99 -0.88 -13.64 22.07
C HIS A 99 -1.58 -14.99 22.28
N THR A 100 -2.91 -15.05 22.14
CA THR A 100 -3.71 -16.24 22.44
C THR A 100 -4.41 -16.85 21.24
N GLY A 101 -4.31 -16.28 20.03
CA GLY A 101 -4.98 -16.90 18.88
C GLY A 101 -4.80 -16.25 17.51
N GLY A 102 -3.61 -16.27 16.90
CA GLY A 102 -3.70 -16.22 15.44
C GLY A 102 -2.68 -16.03 14.32
N ASP A 103 -1.43 -15.68 14.61
CA ASP A 103 -0.39 -15.69 13.57
C ASP A 103 0.82 -16.49 14.04
N PRO A 104 1.01 -17.74 13.57
CA PRO A 104 2.21 -18.52 13.88
C PRO A 104 3.45 -17.94 13.18
N ASN A 105 3.28 -17.00 12.24
CA ASN A 105 4.36 -16.48 11.44
C ASN A 105 5.10 -15.38 12.19
N LYS A 106 6.39 -15.26 11.89
CA LYS A 106 7.20 -14.14 12.37
C LYS A 106 6.58 -12.83 11.88
N PRO A 107 6.60 -11.75 12.69
CA PRO A 107 6.20 -10.45 12.22
C PRO A 107 6.89 -10.10 10.90
N THR A 108 6.17 -9.40 10.02
CA THR A 108 6.61 -9.18 8.63
C THR A 108 6.64 -7.69 8.33
N LEU A 109 7.75 -7.22 7.78
CA LEU A 109 7.84 -5.94 7.09
C LEU A 109 7.53 -6.19 5.60
N LEU A 110 6.34 -5.80 5.17
CA LEU A 110 5.90 -5.93 3.79
C LEU A 110 6.24 -4.66 3.01
N MET A 111 7.19 -4.75 2.08
CA MET A 111 7.52 -3.66 1.17
C MET A 111 6.66 -3.74 -0.08
N VAL A 112 5.90 -2.67 -0.38
CA VAL A 112 5.10 -2.53 -1.60
C VAL A 112 5.75 -1.49 -2.51
N GLY A 113 6.42 -1.95 -3.58
CA GLY A 113 7.20 -1.16 -4.53
C GLY A 113 6.61 -1.07 -5.94
N GLY A 114 7.14 -0.20 -6.79
CA GLY A 114 6.66 0.06 -8.16
C GLY A 114 6.56 1.54 -8.56
N TYR A 115 6.43 1.82 -9.85
CA TYR A 115 6.43 3.18 -10.41
C TYR A 115 5.27 4.07 -9.94
N ALA A 116 5.41 5.40 -10.02
CA ALA A 116 4.30 6.30 -9.70
C ALA A 116 3.08 5.97 -10.57
N GLY A 117 1.87 6.05 -10.00
CA GLY A 117 0.66 5.64 -10.71
C GLY A 117 0.41 4.13 -10.77
N SER A 118 1.32 3.27 -10.29
CA SER A 118 1.15 1.82 -10.44
C SER A 118 0.08 1.15 -9.57
N GLY A 119 -0.47 1.81 -8.53
CA GLY A 119 -1.48 1.21 -7.63
C GLY A 119 -0.97 0.77 -6.24
N LYS A 120 0.29 1.06 -5.89
CA LYS A 120 0.90 0.66 -4.59
C LYS A 120 0.11 1.10 -3.37
N SER A 121 -0.34 2.35 -3.33
CA SER A 121 -1.01 2.89 -2.14
C SER A 121 -2.38 2.24 -1.97
N GLU A 122 -3.08 1.89 -3.06
CA GLU A 122 -4.31 1.08 -2.99
C GLU A 122 -4.01 -0.33 -2.47
N PHE A 123 -3.01 -1.01 -3.03
CA PHE A 123 -2.64 -2.36 -2.59
C PHE A 123 -2.20 -2.40 -1.12
N ALA A 124 -1.37 -1.46 -0.68
CA ALA A 124 -0.93 -1.36 0.71
C ALA A 124 -2.12 -1.16 1.67
N ARG A 125 -3.08 -0.30 1.30
CA ARG A 125 -4.30 -0.10 2.08
C ARG A 125 -5.18 -1.35 2.10
N PHE A 126 -5.28 -2.07 0.98
CA PHE A 126 -6.00 -3.33 0.91
C PHE A 126 -5.41 -4.36 1.88
N ILE A 127 -4.09 -4.57 1.86
CA ILE A 127 -3.43 -5.48 2.82
C ILE A 127 -3.71 -5.07 4.26
N SER A 128 -3.59 -3.78 4.58
CA SER A 128 -3.89 -3.27 5.93
C SER A 128 -5.34 -3.51 6.36
N GLN A 129 -6.30 -3.36 5.45
CA GLN A 129 -7.71 -3.67 5.72
C GLN A 129 -7.92 -5.17 6.02
N LEU A 130 -7.15 -6.05 5.38
CA LEU A 130 -7.22 -7.50 5.61
C LEU A 130 -6.53 -7.93 6.90
N THR A 131 -5.38 -7.34 7.22
CA THR A 131 -4.48 -7.84 8.27
C THR A 131 -4.49 -7.00 9.54
N GLY A 132 -5.00 -5.77 9.49
CA GLY A 132 -4.87 -4.78 10.55
C GLY A 132 -3.45 -4.21 10.69
N TRP A 133 -2.52 -4.53 9.80
CA TRP A 133 -1.15 -4.01 9.87
C TRP A 133 -1.12 -2.52 9.54
N PRO A 134 -0.36 -1.69 10.27
CA PRO A 134 -0.18 -0.28 9.91
C PRO A 134 0.43 -0.12 8.52
N VAL A 135 -0.06 0.87 7.76
CA VAL A 135 0.54 1.31 6.50
C VAL A 135 1.38 2.54 6.75
N LEU A 136 2.65 2.48 6.39
CA LEU A 136 3.54 3.62 6.35
C LEU A 136 3.81 3.95 4.88
N ASP A 137 3.14 4.98 4.37
CA ASP A 137 3.38 5.48 3.02
C ASP A 137 4.35 6.66 3.09
N LYS A 138 5.43 6.60 2.30
CA LYS A 138 6.49 7.61 2.28
C LYS A 138 5.90 9.01 2.13
N ASP A 139 4.98 9.19 1.19
CA ASP A 139 4.54 10.52 0.79
C ASP A 139 3.67 11.22 1.85
N PRO A 140 2.59 10.63 2.40
CA PRO A 140 1.84 11.26 3.48
C PRO A 140 2.66 11.51 4.75
N ILE A 141 3.64 10.63 5.06
CA ILE A 141 4.51 10.78 6.23
C ILE A 141 5.42 12.00 6.10
N THR A 142 5.94 12.29 4.91
CA THR A 142 7.01 13.27 4.73
C THR A 142 6.55 14.58 4.10
N ARG A 143 5.45 14.56 3.33
CA ARG A 143 5.06 15.67 2.44
C ARG A 143 5.04 17.05 3.09
N PRO A 144 4.36 17.29 4.24
CA PRO A 144 4.30 18.63 4.82
C PRO A 144 5.68 19.20 5.17
N LEU A 145 6.59 18.35 5.66
CA LEU A 145 7.96 18.75 6.00
C LEU A 145 8.81 18.94 4.73
N VAL A 146 8.66 18.04 3.75
CA VAL A 146 9.40 18.09 2.48
C VAL A 146 9.05 19.33 1.66
N GLU A 147 7.76 19.65 1.55
CA GLU A 147 7.31 20.85 0.82
C GLU A 147 7.92 22.11 1.44
N ARG A 148 7.92 22.22 2.76
CA ARG A 148 8.56 23.34 3.45
C ARG A 148 10.07 23.34 3.27
N LEU A 149 10.72 22.18 3.41
CA LEU A 149 12.17 22.05 3.28
C LEU A 149 12.65 22.45 1.88
N LEU A 150 11.93 22.05 0.83
CA LEU A 150 12.25 22.44 -0.55
C LEU A 150 12.18 23.96 -0.75
N VAL A 151 11.16 24.62 -0.20
CA VAL A 151 11.05 26.08 -0.23
C VAL A 151 12.23 26.76 0.48
N GLU A 152 12.61 26.28 1.66
CA GLU A 152 13.76 26.82 2.41
C GLU A 152 15.10 26.60 1.68
N MET A 153 15.18 25.60 0.79
CA MET A 153 16.34 25.37 -0.07
C MET A 153 16.27 26.10 -1.42
N GLY A 154 15.28 26.99 -1.62
CA GLY A 154 15.13 27.76 -2.85
C GLY A 154 14.56 26.97 -4.03
N SER A 155 13.84 25.88 -3.76
CA SER A 155 13.19 25.03 -4.77
C SER A 155 11.67 25.12 -4.68
N GLU A 156 11.00 24.71 -5.75
CA GLU A 156 9.55 24.55 -5.76
C GLU A 156 9.12 23.47 -4.72
N PRO A 157 8.04 23.69 -3.95
CA PRO A 157 7.60 22.76 -2.90
C PRO A 157 7.25 21.36 -3.43
N ASN A 158 6.83 21.31 -4.70
CA ASN A 158 6.40 20.10 -5.39
C ASN A 158 7.53 19.40 -6.15
N ASP A 159 8.76 19.89 -6.09
CA ASP A 159 9.88 19.29 -6.82
C ASP A 159 10.15 17.86 -6.32
N ARG A 160 10.07 16.89 -7.25
CA ARG A 160 10.42 15.48 -7.03
C ARG A 160 11.37 14.94 -8.11
N HIS A 161 11.97 15.81 -8.91
CA HIS A 161 12.67 15.43 -10.14
C HIS A 161 14.09 15.98 -10.25
N THR A 162 14.41 17.11 -9.61
CA THR A 162 15.77 17.69 -9.68
C THR A 162 16.78 16.90 -8.85
N ASP A 163 18.06 17.17 -9.10
CA ASP A 163 19.17 16.60 -8.32
C ASP A 163 19.17 17.09 -6.87
N LEU A 164 18.75 18.35 -6.63
CA LEU A 164 18.59 18.87 -5.27
C LEU A 164 17.63 17.97 -4.46
N TYR A 165 16.46 17.66 -5.03
CA TYR A 165 15.52 16.74 -4.38
C TYR A 165 16.12 15.34 -4.24
N ARG A 166 16.67 14.77 -5.31
CA ARG A 166 17.17 13.38 -5.33
C ARG A 166 18.31 13.13 -4.34
N GLU A 167 19.21 14.10 -4.18
CA GLU A 167 20.41 13.97 -3.35
C GLU A 167 20.23 14.46 -1.92
N LYS A 168 19.44 15.53 -1.69
CA LYS A 168 19.33 16.16 -0.37
C LYS A 168 18.03 15.83 0.36
N VAL A 169 16.94 15.60 -0.35
CA VAL A 169 15.60 15.45 0.24
C VAL A 169 15.11 14.01 0.24
N ARG A 170 15.18 13.33 -0.90
CA ARG A 170 14.72 11.95 -1.06
C ARG A 170 15.36 11.01 -0.01
N PRO A 171 16.66 11.10 0.32
CA PRO A 171 17.25 10.24 1.37
C PRO A 171 16.59 10.45 2.74
N LEU A 172 16.27 11.70 3.10
CA LEU A 172 15.59 12.02 4.36
C LEU A 172 14.18 11.44 4.40
N GLU A 173 13.46 11.46 3.28
CA GLU A 173 12.13 10.83 3.21
C GLU A 173 12.17 9.33 3.48
N TYR A 174 13.13 8.62 2.89
CA TYR A 174 13.32 7.19 3.13
C TYR A 174 13.81 6.93 4.55
N GLN A 175 14.62 7.81 5.13
CA GLN A 175 15.01 7.71 6.53
C GLN A 175 13.78 7.83 7.45
N CYS A 176 12.92 8.83 7.26
CA CYS A 176 11.68 8.97 8.03
C CYS A 176 10.78 7.73 7.93
N LEU A 177 10.61 7.20 6.72
CA LEU A 177 9.85 5.97 6.49
C LEU A 177 10.42 4.79 7.26
N LEU A 178 11.73 4.55 7.16
CA LEU A 178 12.39 3.41 7.78
C LEU A 178 12.47 3.53 9.30
N GLU A 179 12.77 4.71 9.85
CA GLU A 179 12.80 4.92 11.31
C GLU A 179 11.42 4.71 11.93
N THR A 180 10.36 5.18 11.25
CA THR A 180 8.97 4.93 11.68
C THR A 180 8.63 3.43 11.61
N ALA A 181 9.12 2.73 10.58
CA ALA A 181 8.96 1.28 10.46
C ALA A 181 9.69 0.54 11.59
N TYR A 182 10.91 0.95 11.95
CA TYR A 182 11.68 0.32 13.02
C TYR A 182 10.99 0.45 14.37
N ALA A 183 10.33 1.58 14.67
CA ALA A 183 9.53 1.74 15.88
C ALA A 183 8.41 0.69 16.00
N ASN A 184 7.78 0.29 14.88
CA ASN A 184 6.80 -0.79 14.87
C ASN A 184 7.46 -2.17 14.99
N ILE A 185 8.57 -2.38 14.29
CA ILE A 185 9.33 -3.65 14.30
C ILE A 185 9.88 -3.96 15.69
N ASP A 186 10.35 -2.97 16.44
CA ASP A 186 10.80 -3.12 17.83
C ASP A 186 9.65 -3.55 18.76
N CYS A 187 8.41 -3.23 18.41
CA CYS A 187 7.19 -3.74 19.06
C CYS A 187 6.69 -5.08 18.48
N ALA A 188 7.44 -5.70 17.56
CA ALA A 188 7.05 -6.88 16.79
C ALA A 188 5.72 -6.71 16.02
N ILE A 189 5.43 -5.50 15.54
CA ILE A 189 4.23 -5.20 14.75
C ILE A 189 4.56 -5.33 13.27
N SER A 190 3.93 -6.30 12.60
CA SER A 190 3.99 -6.40 11.13
C SER A 190 3.51 -5.09 10.50
N THR A 191 4.23 -4.60 9.51
CA THR A 191 4.04 -3.25 8.97
C THR A 191 4.14 -3.28 7.45
N VAL A 192 3.27 -2.53 6.77
CA VAL A 192 3.29 -2.38 5.31
C VAL A 192 3.96 -1.05 4.97
N LEU A 193 5.04 -1.09 4.18
CA LEU A 193 5.69 0.09 3.63
C LEU A 193 5.21 0.33 2.19
N SER A 194 4.82 1.55 1.88
CA SER A 194 4.47 1.98 0.52
C SER A 194 5.42 3.10 0.07
N ALA A 195 6.21 2.83 -0.96
CA ALA A 195 7.06 3.81 -1.62
C ALA A 195 7.41 3.30 -3.03
N PRO A 196 7.97 4.13 -3.93
CA PRO A 196 8.38 3.62 -5.23
C PRO A 196 9.42 2.49 -5.14
N PHE A 197 10.36 2.57 -4.19
CA PHE A 197 11.44 1.61 -3.98
C PHE A 197 12.28 1.29 -5.24
N ILE A 198 12.27 2.12 -6.28
CA ILE A 198 12.96 1.85 -7.56
C ILE A 198 14.47 1.63 -7.35
N ALA A 199 15.14 2.57 -6.67
CA ALA A 199 16.59 2.49 -6.42
C ALA A 199 16.91 1.50 -5.27
N GLU A 200 16.02 1.41 -4.29
CA GLU A 200 16.22 0.60 -3.09
C GLU A 200 16.11 -0.90 -3.38
N ALA A 201 15.05 -1.29 -4.11
CA ALA A 201 14.78 -2.68 -4.44
C ALA A 201 15.76 -3.24 -5.47
N THR A 202 16.46 -2.39 -6.23
CA THR A 202 17.48 -2.77 -7.21
C THR A 202 18.91 -2.73 -6.67
N ASP A 203 19.14 -2.19 -5.47
CA ASP A 203 20.44 -2.21 -4.79
C ASP A 203 20.54 -3.42 -3.84
N PRO A 204 21.38 -4.44 -4.17
CA PRO A 204 21.55 -5.62 -3.31
C PRO A 204 22.10 -5.27 -1.93
N ARG A 205 22.91 -4.22 -1.81
CA ARG A 205 23.48 -3.79 -0.53
C ARG A 205 22.40 -3.13 0.32
N TRP A 206 21.51 -2.35 -0.27
CA TRP A 206 20.38 -1.75 0.45
C TRP A 206 19.43 -2.82 0.98
N MET A 207 18.99 -3.74 0.11
CA MET A 207 18.09 -4.82 0.51
C MET A 207 18.70 -5.71 1.60
N ARG A 208 19.98 -6.10 1.46
CA ARG A 208 20.68 -6.89 2.48
C ARG A 208 20.76 -6.18 3.82
N ARG A 209 21.03 -4.86 3.85
CA ARG A 209 21.06 -4.09 5.10
C ARG A 209 19.69 -4.06 5.79
N LEU A 210 18.62 -3.87 5.02
CA LEU A 210 17.27 -3.86 5.55
C LEU A 210 16.89 -5.24 6.12
N ILE A 211 17.08 -6.31 5.32
CA ILE A 211 16.79 -7.69 5.71
C ILE A 211 17.53 -8.05 7.00
N ASN A 212 18.86 -7.88 7.04
CA ASN A 212 19.65 -8.20 8.22
C ASN A 212 19.18 -7.44 9.47
N ARG A 213 18.77 -6.17 9.31
CA ARG A 213 18.30 -5.34 10.42
C ARG A 213 16.94 -5.81 10.96
N CYS A 214 16.04 -6.22 10.09
CA CYS A 214 14.75 -6.80 10.46
C CYS A 214 14.91 -8.19 11.08
N GLU A 215 15.75 -9.05 10.49
CA GLU A 215 16.01 -10.40 11.00
C GLU A 215 16.63 -10.39 12.40
N ALA A 216 17.54 -9.45 12.67
CA ALA A 216 18.10 -9.23 14.00
C ALA A 216 17.04 -8.87 15.07
N ARG A 217 15.85 -8.42 14.65
CA ARG A 217 14.68 -8.13 15.49
C ARG A 217 13.60 -9.22 15.41
N GLY A 218 13.91 -10.35 14.80
CA GLY A 218 12.95 -11.45 14.61
C GLY A 218 11.86 -11.17 13.58
N VAL A 219 12.05 -10.17 12.72
CA VAL A 219 11.08 -9.75 11.70
C VAL A 219 11.55 -10.17 10.31
N THR A 220 10.66 -10.75 9.52
CA THR A 220 10.94 -11.13 8.13
C THR A 220 10.64 -9.97 7.18
N VAL A 221 11.34 -9.89 6.06
CA VAL A 221 11.06 -8.89 5.01
C VAL A 221 10.44 -9.61 3.81
N ALA A 222 9.29 -9.13 3.37
CA ALA A 222 8.63 -9.60 2.16
C ALA A 222 8.51 -8.42 1.18
N VAL A 223 8.72 -8.67 -0.11
CA VAL A 223 8.63 -7.64 -1.15
C VAL A 223 7.50 -8.00 -2.12
N VAL A 224 6.62 -7.03 -2.35
CA VAL A 224 5.59 -7.06 -3.39
C VAL A 224 5.88 -5.94 -4.38
N TRP A 225 6.02 -6.30 -5.65
CA TRP A 225 6.24 -5.36 -6.74
C TRP A 225 4.96 -5.18 -7.54
N ILE A 226 4.45 -3.95 -7.60
CA ILE A 226 3.27 -3.62 -8.39
C ILE A 226 3.70 -3.26 -9.81
N GLN A 227 3.48 -4.19 -10.73
CA GLN A 227 3.69 -4.00 -12.16
C GLN A 227 2.50 -3.25 -12.76
N CYS A 228 2.74 -2.36 -13.71
CA CYS A 228 1.72 -1.57 -14.39
C CYS A 228 2.27 -1.14 -15.76
N ASP A 229 1.42 -0.81 -16.72
CA ASP A 229 1.81 -0.25 -18.02
C ASP A 229 1.81 1.27 -17.99
N VAL A 230 2.49 1.89 -18.96
CA VAL A 230 2.67 3.34 -19.04
C VAL A 230 1.32 4.05 -19.14
N ASP A 231 0.41 3.55 -19.96
CA ASP A 231 -0.90 4.19 -20.20
C ASP A 231 -1.73 4.23 -18.91
N THR A 232 -1.80 3.11 -18.20
CA THR A 232 -2.46 3.01 -16.90
C THR A 232 -1.78 3.92 -15.88
N MET A 233 -0.44 3.97 -15.82
CA MET A 233 0.25 4.92 -14.93
C MET A 233 -0.12 6.38 -15.24
N HIS A 234 -0.21 6.74 -16.53
CA HIS A 234 -0.59 8.08 -16.96
C HIS A 234 -1.99 8.45 -16.50
N GLU A 235 -2.96 7.56 -16.72
CA GLU A 235 -4.35 7.73 -16.29
C GLU A 235 -4.44 7.96 -14.78
N TYR A 236 -3.75 7.14 -13.98
CA TYR A 236 -3.77 7.24 -12.53
C TYR A 236 -3.13 8.54 -12.01
N ILE A 237 -1.99 8.93 -12.58
CA ILE A 237 -1.29 10.16 -12.20
C ILE A 237 -2.14 11.38 -12.58
N SER A 238 -2.74 11.38 -13.76
CA SER A 238 -3.62 12.44 -14.24
C SER A 238 -4.84 12.59 -13.34
N PHE A 239 -5.51 11.48 -13.03
CA PHE A 239 -6.74 11.49 -12.25
C PHE A 239 -6.51 11.99 -10.82
N ARG A 240 -5.46 11.52 -10.13
CA ARG A 240 -5.21 11.92 -8.74
C ARG A 240 -4.81 13.39 -8.59
N SER A 241 -4.43 14.07 -9.68
CA SER A 241 -4.18 15.51 -9.75
C SER A 241 -3.33 16.06 -8.59
N ALA A 242 -2.30 15.30 -8.18
CA ALA A 242 -1.45 15.69 -7.06
C ALA A 242 -0.39 16.70 -7.54
N ALA A 243 -0.23 17.82 -6.85
CA ALA A 243 0.68 18.89 -7.27
C ALA A 243 2.14 18.43 -7.49
N ARG A 244 2.62 17.45 -6.70
CA ARG A 244 3.92 16.78 -6.85
C ARG A 244 4.14 16.02 -8.16
N ASP A 245 3.07 15.74 -8.92
CA ASP A 245 3.15 15.04 -10.21
C ASP A 245 3.08 16.00 -11.40
N SER A 246 2.91 17.31 -11.16
CA SER A 246 2.83 18.35 -12.20
C SER A 246 3.95 18.24 -13.24
N TRP A 247 5.19 18.06 -12.78
CA TRP A 247 6.33 17.92 -13.70
C TRP A 247 6.18 16.68 -14.59
N LYS A 248 5.75 15.53 -14.05
CA LYS A 248 5.56 14.31 -14.85
C LYS A 248 4.46 14.48 -15.89
N LEU A 249 3.36 15.13 -15.53
CA LEU A 249 2.24 15.37 -16.45
C LEU A 249 2.63 16.34 -17.58
N GLN A 250 3.45 17.35 -17.27
CA GLN A 250 3.94 18.30 -18.27
C GLN A 250 5.08 17.72 -19.15
N ASN A 251 5.76 16.67 -18.68
CA ASN A 251 6.92 16.07 -19.33
C ASN A 251 6.72 14.55 -19.49
N TRP A 252 5.51 14.11 -19.85
CA TRP A 252 5.14 12.70 -19.79
C TRP A 252 6.03 11.82 -20.66
N ASP A 253 6.27 12.20 -21.91
CA ASP A 253 7.10 11.41 -22.83
C ASP A 253 8.53 11.23 -22.29
N THR A 254 9.12 12.29 -21.74
CA THR A 254 10.43 12.26 -21.09
C THR A 254 10.43 11.35 -19.86
N TYR A 255 9.37 11.40 -19.04
CA TYR A 255 9.22 10.54 -17.88
C TYR A 255 9.03 9.07 -18.29
N ALA A 256 8.15 8.79 -19.25
CA ALA A 256 7.86 7.46 -19.76
C ALA A 256 9.10 6.79 -20.37
N ALA A 257 9.93 7.54 -21.11
CA ALA A 257 11.19 7.06 -21.63
C ALA A 257 12.22 6.65 -20.55
N SER A 258 12.04 7.11 -19.30
CA SER A 258 12.88 6.72 -18.16
C SER A 258 12.39 5.49 -17.40
N ILE A 259 11.21 4.96 -17.75
CA ILE A 259 10.61 3.80 -17.10
C ILE A 259 11.14 2.51 -17.72
N ASP A 260 11.62 1.61 -16.86
CA ASP A 260 11.95 0.23 -17.22
C ASP A 260 10.82 -0.67 -16.68
N LEU A 261 9.94 -1.12 -17.59
CA LEU A 261 8.79 -1.96 -17.23
C LEU A 261 9.20 -3.37 -16.75
N ASP A 262 10.41 -3.80 -17.09
CA ASP A 262 10.97 -5.10 -16.71
C ASP A 262 11.79 -5.03 -15.41
N LEU A 263 11.95 -3.83 -14.83
CA LEU A 263 12.64 -3.66 -13.54
C LEU A 263 11.97 -4.50 -12.45
N ARG A 264 12.78 -5.29 -11.75
CA ARG A 264 12.37 -6.14 -10.62
C ARG A 264 13.29 -5.99 -9.42
N PRO A 265 12.78 -6.20 -8.19
CA PRO A 265 13.62 -6.30 -7.01
C PRO A 265 14.71 -7.39 -7.15
N VAL A 266 15.90 -7.14 -6.62
CA VAL A 266 17.05 -8.08 -6.66
C VAL A 266 16.96 -9.21 -5.63
N VAL A 267 15.86 -9.28 -4.89
CA VAL A 267 15.58 -10.30 -3.88
C VAL A 267 14.28 -11.04 -4.24
N PRO A 268 13.99 -12.21 -3.63
CA PRO A 268 12.71 -12.88 -3.81
C PRO A 268 11.54 -11.93 -3.53
N HIS A 269 10.60 -11.89 -4.48
CA HIS A 269 9.47 -10.97 -4.42
C HIS A 269 8.24 -11.58 -5.09
N LEU A 270 7.07 -11.06 -4.72
CA LEU A 270 5.81 -11.32 -5.39
C LEU A 270 5.53 -10.19 -6.39
N VAL A 271 4.87 -10.50 -7.50
CA VAL A 271 4.44 -9.50 -8.48
C VAL A 271 2.91 -9.43 -8.48
N VAL A 272 2.39 -8.21 -8.45
CA VAL A 272 0.97 -7.92 -8.64
C VAL A 272 0.84 -7.16 -9.95
N ASP A 273 0.11 -7.73 -10.90
CA ASP A 273 -0.09 -7.14 -12.22
C ASP A 273 -1.29 -6.20 -12.24
N ASN A 274 -1.02 -4.89 -12.23
CA ASN A 274 -2.02 -3.84 -12.34
C ASN A 274 -2.09 -3.23 -13.75
N ARG A 275 -1.59 -3.92 -14.78
CA ARG A 275 -1.76 -3.48 -16.17
C ARG A 275 -3.24 -3.42 -16.54
N LEU A 276 -3.62 -2.43 -17.35
CA LEU A 276 -5.00 -2.14 -17.76
C LEU A 276 -5.99 -1.95 -16.58
N GLY A 277 -5.50 -1.75 -15.35
CA GLY A 277 -6.31 -1.69 -14.12
C GLY A 277 -6.66 -3.06 -13.50
N ALA A 278 -6.03 -4.15 -13.94
CA ALA A 278 -6.46 -5.51 -13.62
C ALA A 278 -6.30 -5.92 -12.14
N ALA A 279 -5.27 -5.48 -11.41
CA ALA A 279 -5.10 -5.86 -9.99
C ALA A 279 -6.17 -5.26 -9.08
N ILE A 280 -6.82 -4.18 -9.51
CA ILE A 280 -7.91 -3.54 -8.76
C ILE A 280 -9.22 -4.32 -8.90
N SER A 281 -9.36 -5.15 -9.94
CA SER A 281 -10.39 -6.22 -10.03
C SER A 281 -10.31 -7.17 -8.83
N LEU A 282 -9.11 -7.60 -8.43
CA LEU A 282 -8.92 -8.53 -7.30
C LEU A 282 -9.21 -7.88 -5.93
N THR A 283 -8.81 -6.63 -5.75
CA THR A 283 -9.06 -5.86 -4.52
C THR A 283 -10.56 -5.59 -4.33
N ASP A 284 -11.27 -5.27 -5.41
CA ASP A 284 -12.71 -5.05 -5.38
C ASP A 284 -13.51 -6.37 -5.27
N GLN A 285 -13.05 -7.47 -5.89
CA GLN A 285 -13.59 -8.83 -5.67
C GLN A 285 -13.50 -9.24 -4.19
N VAL A 286 -12.37 -8.98 -3.54
CA VAL A 286 -12.18 -9.35 -2.12
C VAL A 286 -13.01 -8.44 -1.20
N ARG A 287 -13.13 -7.13 -1.49
CA ARG A 287 -14.06 -6.24 -0.76
C ARG A 287 -15.51 -6.67 -0.88
N GLN A 288 -15.93 -7.19 -2.04
CA GLN A 288 -17.26 -7.71 -2.26
C GLN A 288 -17.55 -8.97 -1.40
N VAL A 289 -16.53 -9.83 -1.20
CA VAL A 289 -16.61 -11.00 -0.31
C VAL A 289 -16.63 -10.60 1.17
N PHE A 290 -15.83 -9.62 1.59
CA PHE A 290 -15.86 -9.14 2.99
C PHE A 290 -17.11 -8.31 3.32
N GLY A 291 -17.68 -7.59 2.35
CA GLY A 291 -18.94 -6.85 2.51
C GLY A 291 -20.15 -7.76 2.79
N THR A 292 -20.10 -9.03 2.39
CA THR A 292 -21.12 -10.04 2.73
C THR A 292 -20.93 -10.69 4.10
N VAL A 293 -19.76 -10.54 4.74
CA VAL A 293 -19.46 -11.15 6.06
C VAL A 293 -19.73 -10.18 7.22
N PHE A 294 -19.92 -8.89 6.95
CA PHE A 294 -20.20 -7.84 7.94
C PHE A 294 -21.60 -7.21 7.79
N GLN A 295 -22.62 -7.99 7.39
CA GLN A 295 -24.04 -7.63 7.58
C GLN A 295 -24.63 -8.34 8.79
#